data_AF-A0AAW8GLT2-F1
#
_entry.id   AF-A0AAW8GLT2-F1
#
_cell.length_a   1.000
_cell.length_b   1.000
_cell.length_c   1.000
_cell.angle_alpha   90.00
_cell.angle_beta   90.00
_cell.angle_gamma   90.00
#
_symmetry.space_group_name_H-M   'P 1'
#
loop_
_entity.id
_entity.type
_entity.pdbx_description
1 polymer ?
#
loop_
_entity_poly.entity_id
_entity_poly.type
_entity_poly.pdbx_seq_one_letter_code
_entity_poly.pdbx_strand_id
1 'polypeptide(L)' 'MQLAKSGAVRKLTVNGHTANAEVKGSQLYRVQLNGSQTLSSYCTCPAAEYQEMCKHGATVAYCLLSDSPIDQDSCCSRVY' A
#
# COMPACT_ATOMS: atom_id res chain seq x y z
N MET A 1 -1.45 11.85 10.60
CA MET A 1 -1.69 11.14 9.32
C MET A 1 -0.55 11.47 8.35
N GLN A 2 0.59 10.79 8.44
CA GLN A 2 1.85 11.31 7.83
C GLN A 2 2.55 10.32 6.87
N LEU A 3 2.03 9.11 6.64
CA LEU A 3 2.63 8.14 5.72
C LEU A 3 2.07 8.16 4.29
N ALA A 4 0.87 8.70 4.07
CA ALA A 4 0.30 8.79 2.72
C ALA A 4 0.89 9.94 1.87
N LYS A 5 1.56 10.91 2.51
CA LYS A 5 2.11 12.12 1.85
C LYS A 5 3.57 12.02 1.41
N SER A 6 4.32 11.07 1.95
CA SER A 6 5.71 10.85 1.54
C SER A 6 5.71 9.60 0.70
N GLY A 7 6.35 9.61 -0.48
CA GLY A 7 6.52 8.48 -1.41
C GLY A 7 7.19 7.24 -0.79
N ALA A 8 6.55 6.70 0.23
CA ALA A 8 6.98 5.61 1.07
C ALA A 8 6.59 4.28 0.41
N VAL A 9 5.56 4.28 -0.43
CA VAL A 9 5.15 3.14 -1.24
C VAL A 9 6.08 3.03 -2.45
N ARG A 10 6.75 1.89 -2.58
CA ARG A 10 7.67 1.55 -3.66
C ARG A 10 7.31 0.17 -4.20
N LYS A 11 7.67 -0.10 -5.46
CA LYS A 11 7.43 -1.39 -6.14
C LYS A 11 5.98 -1.88 -6.03
N LEU A 12 5.01 -0.98 -6.21
CA LEU A 12 3.61 -1.35 -6.33
C LEU A 12 3.43 -2.18 -7.61
N THR A 13 2.98 -3.41 -7.45
CA THR A 13 2.73 -4.36 -8.54
C THR A 13 1.40 -5.03 -8.32
N VAL A 14 0.54 -4.99 -9.34
CA VAL A 14 -0.79 -5.63 -9.29
C VAL A 14 -0.77 -6.84 -10.21
N ASN A 15 -1.04 -8.01 -9.64
CA ASN A 15 -1.13 -9.29 -10.35
C ASN A 15 -2.55 -9.82 -10.16
N GLY A 16 -3.41 -9.58 -11.16
CA GLY A 16 -4.83 -9.92 -11.08
C GLY A 16 -5.50 -9.20 -9.91
N HIS A 17 -5.99 -9.97 -8.93
CA HIS A 17 -6.64 -9.45 -7.73
C HIS A 17 -5.68 -9.22 -6.54
N THR A 18 -4.38 -9.41 -6.73
CA THR A 18 -3.39 -9.26 -5.66
C THR A 18 -2.46 -8.09 -5.97
N ALA A 19 -2.48 -7.06 -5.12
CA ALA A 19 -1.51 -5.99 -5.15
C ALA A 19 -0.40 -6.23 -4.13
N ASN A 20 0.84 -6.01 -4.53
CA ASN A 20 2.02 -6.10 -3.67
C ASN A 20 2.73 -4.75 -3.69
N ALA A 21 3.18 -4.27 -2.55
CA ALA A 21 3.94 -3.04 -2.44
C ALA A 21 4.92 -3.09 -1.27
N GLU A 22 5.94 -2.24 -1.30
CA GLU A 22 6.86 -2.02 -0.21
C GLU A 22 6.61 -0.64 0.38
N VAL A 23 6.35 -0.54 1.68
CA VAL A 23 6.08 0.73 2.36
C VAL A 23 7.20 1.04 3.34
N LYS A 24 7.83 2.20 3.18
CA LYS A 24 8.90 2.67 4.06
C LYS A 24 8.32 3.31 5.33
N GLY A 25 8.50 2.63 6.47
CA GLY A 25 8.28 3.17 7.81
C GLY A 25 9.62 3.31 8.54
N SER A 26 9.68 2.85 9.79
CA SER A 26 10.94 2.70 10.54
C SER A 26 11.93 1.76 9.84
N GLN A 27 11.40 0.79 9.10
CA GLN A 27 12.10 -0.10 8.18
C GLN A 27 11.22 -0.32 6.95
N LEU A 28 11.72 -1.07 5.97
CA LEU A 28 10.93 -1.40 4.78
C LEU A 28 9.96 -2.54 5.13
N TYR A 29 8.67 -2.28 5.00
CA TYR A 29 7.63 -3.28 5.22
C TYR A 29 7.04 -3.74 3.90
N ARG A 30 6.77 -5.04 3.76
CA ARG A 30 6.08 -5.59 2.60
C ARG A 30 4.59 -5.64 2.90
N VAL A 31 3.79 -5.16 1.96
CA VAL A 31 2.34 -5.12 2.02
C VAL A 31 1.79 -5.90 0.83
N GLN A 32 0.82 -6.76 1.11
CA GLN A 32 0.06 -7.47 0.08
C GLN A 32 -1.42 -7.26 0.36
N LEU A 33 -2.17 -6.87 -0.67
CA LEU A 33 -3.62 -6.75 -0.64
C LEU A 33 -4.21 -7.74 -1.64
N ASN A 34 -5.13 -8.56 -1.20
CA ASN A 34 -5.90 -9.46 -2.07
C ASN A 34 -7.36 -9.00 -2.08
N GLY A 35 -7.91 -8.75 -3.26
CA GLY A 35 -9.29 -8.30 -3.47
C GLY A 35 -10.17 -9.30 -4.21
N SER A 36 -9.83 -10.59 -4.23
CA SER A 36 -10.52 -11.57 -5.09
C SER A 36 -11.94 -11.94 -4.61
N GLN A 37 -12.12 -12.25 -3.33
CA GLN A 37 -13.43 -12.61 -2.74
C GLN A 37 -13.66 -11.90 -1.40
N THR A 38 -12.61 -11.82 -0.59
CA THR A 38 -12.56 -11.03 0.63
C THR A 38 -11.35 -10.12 0.55
N LEU A 39 -11.49 -8.87 0.97
CA LEU A 39 -10.37 -7.96 1.05
C LEU A 39 -9.44 -8.40 2.19
N SER A 40 -8.32 -9.04 1.86
CA SER A 40 -7.32 -9.46 2.83
C SER A 40 -6.08 -8.60 2.69
N SER A 41 -5.64 -8.01 3.81
CA SER A 41 -4.39 -7.26 3.87
C SER A 41 -3.36 -7.99 4.71
N TYR A 42 -2.20 -8.22 4.13
CA TYR A 42 -1.03 -8.74 4.80
C TYR A 42 0.04 -7.65 4.86
N CYS A 43 0.72 -7.51 6.00
CA CYS A 43 1.84 -6.59 6.15
C CYS A 43 2.88 -7.19 7.10
N THR A 44 4.17 -6.97 6.83
CA THR A 44 5.26 -7.44 7.71
C THR A 44 5.54 -6.50 8.88
N CYS A 45 4.68 -5.52 9.15
CA CYS A 45 4.83 -4.63 10.30
C CYS A 45 4.32 -5.29 11.59
N PRO A 46 4.84 -4.94 12.77
CA PRO A 46 4.40 -5.51 14.05
C PRO A 46 2.91 -5.28 14.31
N ALA A 47 2.33 -4.28 13.63
CA ALA A 47 0.92 -4.01 13.69
C ALA A 47 0.04 -5.11 13.07
N ALA A 48 0.55 -5.88 12.11
CA ALA A 48 -0.21 -6.96 11.49
C ALA A 48 -0.45 -8.15 12.44
N GLU A 49 0.23 -8.20 13.59
CA GLU A 49 0.04 -9.27 14.58
C GLU A 49 -1.25 -9.10 15.39
N TYR A 50 -1.82 -7.89 15.44
CA TYR A 50 -3.00 -7.59 16.28
C TYR A 50 -4.11 -6.81 15.56
N GLN A 51 -3.93 -6.45 14.29
CA GLN A 51 -4.97 -5.84 13.47
C GLN A 51 -4.89 -6.35 12.03
N GLU A 52 -6.05 -6.58 11.42
CA GLU A 52 -6.16 -7.08 10.05
C GLU A 52 -5.64 -6.05 9.04
N MET A 53 -5.87 -4.75 9.28
CA MET A 53 -5.48 -3.67 8.38
C MET A 53 -4.62 -2.63 9.09
N CYS A 54 -3.35 -2.54 8.72
CA CYS A 54 -2.42 -1.56 9.26
C CYS A 54 -2.37 -0.28 8.39
N LYS A 55 -1.77 0.79 8.94
CA LYS A 55 -1.57 2.06 8.21
C LYS A 55 -0.85 1.90 6.86
N HIS A 56 0.05 0.92 6.75
CA HIS A 56 0.75 0.61 5.50
C HIS A 56 -0.21 -0.02 4.48
N GLY A 57 -1.04 -0.97 4.92
CA GLY A 57 -2.13 -1.56 4.12
C GLY A 57 -3.10 -0.50 3.60
N ALA A 58 -3.53 0.42 4.47
CA ALA A 58 -4.40 1.53 4.09
C ALA A 58 -3.75 2.47 3.07
N THR A 59 -2.45 2.73 3.19
CA THR A 59 -1.73 3.57 2.22
C THR A 59 -1.67 2.91 0.84
N VAL A 60 -1.42 1.60 0.78
CA VAL A 60 -1.40 0.85 -0.49
C VAL A 60 -2.79 0.78 -1.10
N ALA A 61 -3.82 0.53 -0.29
CA ALA A 61 -5.21 0.51 -0.76
C ALA A 61 -5.61 1.89 -1.31
N TYR A 62 -5.27 2.96 -0.60
CA TYR A 62 -5.50 4.32 -1.07
C TYR A 62 -4.76 4.59 -2.38
N CYS A 63 -3.49 4.19 -2.50
CA CYS A 63 -2.70 4.36 -3.72
C CYS A 63 -3.31 3.62 -4.92
N LEU A 64 -3.88 2.43 -4.71
CA LEU A 64 -4.58 1.66 -5.75
C LEU A 64 -5.89 2.33 -6.17
N LEU A 65 -6.63 2.89 -5.21
CA LEU A 65 -7.88 3.61 -5.49
C LEU A 65 -7.61 4.97 -6.16
N SER A 66 -6.54 5.67 -5.78
CA SER A 66 -6.15 6.97 -6.33
C SER A 66 -5.46 6.89 -7.69
N ASP A 67 -5.18 5.68 -8.19
CA ASP A 67 -4.81 5.48 -9.61
C ASP A 67 -6.03 5.73 -10.54
N SER A 68 -7.23 5.88 -9.97
CA SER A 68 -8.41 6.47 -10.65
C SER A 68 -8.22 7.99 -10.82
N PRO A 69 -8.59 8.59 -11.97
CA PRO A 69 -8.15 9.93 -12.37
C PRO A 69 -8.84 11.07 -11.62
N ILE A 70 -8.52 11.29 -10.34
CA ILE A 70 -8.72 12.59 -9.69
C ILE A 70 -7.54 12.86 -8.74
N ASP A 71 -6.73 13.86 -9.13
CA ASP A 71 -5.63 14.50 -8.39
C ASP A 71 -4.28 13.74 -8.31
N GLN A 72 -3.52 13.88 -9.40
CA GLN A 72 -2.14 13.42 -9.56
C GLN A 72 -1.14 14.40 -8.93
N ASP A 73 -1.01 14.40 -7.60
CA ASP A 73 0.20 14.91 -6.94
C ASP A 73 0.34 14.29 -5.54
N SER A 74 0.89 13.07 -5.42
CA SER A 74 1.63 12.65 -4.19
C SER A 74 2.07 11.18 -4.10
N CYS A 75 1.46 10.21 -4.81
CA CYS A 75 1.76 8.78 -4.50
C CYS A 75 2.83 8.11 -5.37
N CYS A 76 3.13 8.62 -6.56
CA CYS A 76 4.02 7.94 -7.49
C CYS A 76 5.13 8.87 -7.98
N SER A 77 6.26 8.91 -7.28
CA SER A 77 7.51 9.28 -7.94
C SER A 77 7.85 8.17 -8.92
N ARG A 78 7.27 8.31 -10.11
CA ARG A 78 7.48 7.56 -11.34
C ARG A 78 8.97 7.47 -11.62
N VAL A 79 9.56 6.32 -11.28
CA VAL A 79 10.92 5.99 -11.74
C VAL A 79 10.74 5.28 -13.09
N TYR A 80 11.29 5.94 -14.10
CA TYR A 80 11.35 5.59 -15.52
C TYR A 80 11.70 4.12 -15.79
#